data_AF-A0A2H0DZV8-F1
#
_entry.id   AF-A0A2H0DZV8-F1
#
_cell.length_a   1.000
_cell.length_b   1.000
_cell.length_c   1.000
_cell.angle_alpha   90.00
_cell.angle_beta   90.00
_cell.angle_gamma   90.00
#
_symmetry.space_group_name_H-M   'P 1'
#
loop_
_entity.id
_entity.type
_entity.pdbx_description
1 polymer ?
#
loop_
_entity_poly.entity_id
_entity_poly.type
_entity_poly.pdbx_seq_one_letter_code
_entity_poly.pdbx_strand_id
1 'polypeptide(L)'
;MAIQIEIKPNNNESTASTMRRFSRKVKSAGIIKKAKSLRYSNRKISKTMQKKQALRLKKKKEVVEKLIKMGKAKDTMRKRAPISNSTTSDSAK
;
A
#
# COMPACT_ATOMS: atom_id res chain seq x y z
N MET A 1 1.46 -20.85 15.52
CA MET A 1 1.09 -19.42 15.35
C MET A 1 2.25 -18.70 14.69
N ALA A 2 2.01 -17.85 13.69
CA ALA A 2 3.08 -17.16 12.95
C ALA A 2 3.18 -15.68 13.38
N ILE A 3 4.38 -15.22 13.74
CA ILE A 3 4.65 -13.83 14.05
C ILE A 3 4.67 -13.04 12.74
N GLN A 4 3.75 -12.08 12.59
CA GLN A 4 3.63 -11.28 11.37
C GLN A 4 4.61 -10.10 11.35
N ILE A 5 4.91 -9.53 12.51
CA ILE A 5 5.82 -8.39 12.68
C ILE A 5 6.55 -8.55 14.01
N GLU A 6 7.87 -8.53 13.94
CA GLU A 6 8.76 -8.46 15.09
C GLU A 6 9.67 -7.24 14.93
N ILE A 7 9.96 -6.55 16.03
CA ILE A 7 10.95 -5.47 16.08
C ILE A 7 11.82 -5.68 17.31
N LYS A 8 13.13 -5.81 17.07
CA LYS A 8 14.13 -5.84 18.12
C LYS A 8 14.57 -4.40 18.48
N PRO A 9 14.73 -4.08 19.77
CA PRO A 9 15.28 -2.80 20.20
C PRO A 9 16.74 -2.69 19.78
N ASN A 10 17.19 -1.47 19.49
CA ASN A 10 18.61 -1.18 19.23
C ASN A 10 19.25 -0.54 20.48
N ASN A 11 20.56 -0.67 20.64
CA ASN A 11 21.26 -0.31 21.88
C ASN A 11 21.11 1.18 22.30
N ASN A 12 20.86 2.08 21.35
CA ASN A 12 20.68 3.52 21.60
C ASN A 12 19.26 4.02 21.28
N GLU A 13 18.28 3.13 21.13
CA GLU A 13 16.89 3.51 20.88
C GLU A 13 16.10 3.70 22.19
N SER A 14 15.34 4.79 22.29
CA SER A 14 14.36 4.95 23.35
C SER A 14 13.14 4.07 23.11
N THR A 15 12.45 3.65 24.16
CA THR A 15 11.21 2.85 24.08
C THR A 15 10.16 3.49 23.17
N ALA A 16 10.02 4.82 23.23
CA ALA A 16 9.11 5.58 22.37
C ALA A 16 9.47 5.46 20.87
N SER A 17 10.77 5.47 20.53
CA SER A 17 11.24 5.32 19.16
C SER A 17 10.95 3.92 18.59
N THR A 18 11.15 2.88 19.41
CA THR A 18 10.81 1.48 19.09
C THR A 18 9.31 1.33 18.82
N MET A 19 8.45 1.90 19.68
CA MET A 19 6.99 1.88 19.49
C MET A 19 6.54 2.59 18.22
N ARG A 20 7.22 3.68 17.85
CA ARG A 20 6.93 4.39 16.59
C ARG A 20 7.31 3.57 15.37
N ARG A 21 8.46 2.88 15.40
CA ARG A 21 8.87 1.95 14.33
C ARG A 21 7.87 0.80 14.19
N PHE A 22 7.43 0.23 15.31
CA PHE A 22 6.39 -0.80 15.34
C PHE A 22 5.10 -0.32 14.70
N SER A 23 4.59 0.82 15.15
CA SER A 23 3.38 1.43 14.61
C SER A 23 3.49 1.72 13.10
N ARG A 24 4.66 2.17 12.62
CA ARG A 24 4.91 2.38 11.18
C ARG A 24 4.96 1.06 10.41
N LYS A 25 5.60 0.02 10.95
CA LYS A 25 5.69 -1.31 10.31
C LYS A 25 4.31 -1.96 10.23
N VAL A 26 3.51 -1.90 11.29
CA VAL A 26 2.11 -2.38 11.31
C VAL A 26 1.25 -1.68 10.26
N LYS A 27 1.37 -0.35 10.15
CA LYS A 27 0.61 0.43 9.16
C LYS A 27 1.06 0.15 7.72
N SER A 28 2.37 0.09 7.47
CA SER A 28 2.92 -0.18 6.13
C SER A 28 2.65 -1.61 5.66
N ALA A 29 2.68 -2.59 6.56
CA ALA A 29 2.30 -3.98 6.29
C ALA A 29 0.79 -4.15 6.04
N GLY A 30 -0.03 -3.12 6.29
CA GLY A 30 -1.46 -3.15 5.98
C GLY A 30 -2.30 -4.11 6.84
N ILE A 31 -1.75 -4.62 7.95
CA ILE A 31 -2.40 -5.62 8.82
C ILE A 31 -3.75 -5.10 9.31
N ILE A 32 -3.81 -3.85 9.79
CA ILE A 32 -5.05 -3.24 10.27
C ILE A 32 -6.10 -3.16 9.16
N LYS A 33 -5.69 -2.83 7.92
CA LYS A 33 -6.59 -2.77 6.77
C LYS A 33 -7.15 -4.16 6.44
N LYS A 34 -6.29 -5.19 6.47
CA LYS A 34 -6.67 -6.58 6.25
C LYS A 34 -7.63 -7.08 7.33
N ALA A 35 -7.31 -6.88 8.61
CA ALA A 35 -8.16 -7.25 9.74
C ALA A 35 -9.56 -6.60 9.62
N LYS A 36 -9.60 -5.29 9.31
CA LYS A 36 -10.88 -4.57 9.07
C LYS A 36 -11.66 -5.14 7.89
N SER A 37 -10.99 -5.53 6.81
CA SER A 37 -11.65 -6.12 5.64
C SER A 37 -12.21 -7.52 5.86
N LEU A 38 -11.62 -8.29 6.78
CA LEU A 38 -12.03 -9.66 7.12
C LEU A 38 -13.13 -9.71 8.18
N ARG A 39 -13.36 -8.61 8.92
CA ARG A 39 -14.30 -8.56 10.05
C ARG A 39 -15.73 -8.97 9.67
N TYR A 40 -16.18 -8.64 8.46
CA TYR A 40 -17.52 -8.96 8.00
C TYR A 40 -17.47 -9.62 6.62
N SER A 41 -18.37 -10.57 6.37
CA SER A 41 -18.51 -11.18 5.06
C SER A 41 -19.10 -10.15 4.09
N ASN A 42 -18.53 -10.10 2.88
CA ASN A 42 -19.01 -9.24 1.81
C ASN A 42 -19.46 -10.11 0.65
N ARG A 43 -20.57 -9.73 0.00
CA ARG A 43 -21.02 -10.39 -1.23
C ARG A 43 -19.98 -10.18 -2.34
N LYS A 44 -19.79 -11.20 -3.19
CA LYS A 44 -19.01 -11.08 -4.43
C LYS A 44 -19.60 -10.02 -5.36
N ILE A 45 -18.78 -9.06 -5.75
CA ILE A 45 -19.17 -7.94 -6.61
C ILE A 45 -19.43 -8.42 -8.04
N SER A 46 -20.48 -7.91 -8.71
CA SER A 46 -20.80 -8.22 -10.11
C SER A 46 -19.78 -7.64 -11.10
N LYS A 47 -19.68 -8.24 -12.30
CA LYS A 47 -18.74 -7.79 -13.36
C LYS A 47 -18.94 -6.30 -13.73
N THR A 48 -20.19 -5.85 -13.85
CA THR A 48 -20.53 -4.47 -14.19
C THR A 48 -20.07 -3.48 -13.12
N MET A 49 -20.25 -3.82 -11.83
CA MET A 49 -19.81 -2.95 -10.74
C MET A 49 -18.28 -2.87 -10.67
N GLN A 50 -17.57 -3.99 -10.91
CA GLN A 50 -16.10 -4.00 -11.02
C GLN A 50 -15.63 -3.07 -12.16
N LYS A 51 -16.26 -3.16 -13.35
CA LYS A 51 -15.95 -2.27 -14.49
C LYS A 51 -16.20 -0.81 -14.15
N LYS A 52 -17.32 -0.48 -13.50
CA LYS A 52 -17.64 0.89 -13.05
C LYS A 52 -16.59 1.43 -12.09
N GLN A 53 -16.14 0.63 -11.11
CA GLN A 53 -15.09 1.03 -10.17
C GLN A 53 -13.75 1.28 -10.88
N ALA A 54 -13.37 0.41 -11.83
CA ALA A 54 -12.14 0.56 -12.61
C ALA A 54 -12.17 1.84 -13.46
N LEU A 55 -13.28 2.15 -14.12
CA LEU A 55 -13.45 3.39 -14.89
C LEU A 55 -13.36 4.63 -14.01
N ARG A 56 -13.95 4.60 -12.81
CA ARG A 56 -13.83 5.71 -11.84
C ARG A 56 -12.38 5.96 -11.44
N LEU A 57 -11.59 4.89 -11.23
CA LEU A 57 -10.17 5.00 -10.89
C LEU A 57 -9.35 5.63 -12.03
N LYS A 58 -9.59 5.24 -13.28
CA LYS A 58 -8.94 5.84 -14.46
C LYS A 58 -9.23 7.34 -14.57
N LYS A 59 -10.51 7.73 -14.52
CA LYS A 59 -10.91 9.15 -14.53
C LYS A 59 -10.24 9.95 -13.41
N LYS A 60 -10.16 9.37 -12.20
CA LYS A 60 -9.49 10.04 -11.07
C LYS A 60 -8.00 10.27 -11.34
N LYS A 61 -7.31 9.32 -11.98
CA LYS A 61 -5.90 9.48 -12.36
C LYS A 61 -5.72 10.63 -13.36
N GLU A 62 -6.52 10.66 -14.42
CA GLU A 62 -6.50 11.72 -15.44
C GLU A 62 -6.73 13.11 -14.83
N VAL A 63 -7.72 13.23 -13.94
CA VAL A 63 -8.00 14.49 -13.22
C VAL A 63 -6.81 14.93 -12.39
N VAL A 64 -6.18 14.01 -11.64
CA VAL A 64 -5.02 14.36 -10.82
C VAL A 64 -3.82 14.74 -11.70
N GLU A 65 -3.57 14.04 -12.80
CA GLU A 65 -2.51 14.40 -13.75
C GLU A 65 -2.71 15.79 -14.35
N LYS A 66 -3.96 16.14 -14.71
CA LYS A 66 -4.29 17.48 -15.19
C LYS A 66 -4.05 18.54 -14.12
N LEU A 67 -4.45 18.28 -12.88
CA LEU A 67 -4.22 19.20 -11.75
C LEU A 67 -2.73 19.39 -11.44
N ILE A 68 -1.92 18.33 -11.54
CA ILE A 68 -0.46 18.40 -11.39
C ILE A 68 0.14 19.26 -12.51
N LYS A 69 -0.27 19.03 -13.77
CA LYS A 69 0.18 19.84 -14.92
C LYS A 69 -0.20 21.32 -14.77
N MET A 70 -1.35 21.61 -14.16
CA MET A 70 -1.81 22.97 -13.85
C MET A 70 -1.14 23.59 -12.61
N GLY A 71 -0.23 22.89 -11.93
CA GLY A 71 0.41 23.36 -10.69
C GLY A 71 -0.52 23.41 -9.46
N LYS A 72 -1.76 22.93 -9.58
CA LYS A 72 -2.78 22.98 -8.50
C LYS A 72 -2.66 21.84 -7.50
N ALA A 73 -1.84 20.83 -7.79
CA ALA A 73 -1.64 19.67 -6.92
C ALA A 73 -0.15 19.30 -6.83
N LYS A 74 0.30 18.90 -5.63
CA LYS A 74 1.67 18.41 -5.41
C LYS A 74 1.86 17.03 -6.04
N ASP A 75 2.97 16.86 -6.75
CA ASP A 75 3.39 15.57 -7.33
C ASP A 75 3.93 14.62 -6.25
N THR A 76 3.03 14.20 -5.38
CA THR A 76 3.31 13.21 -4.32
C THR A 76 3.13 11.77 -4.82
N MET A 77 2.52 11.59 -6.00
CA MET A 77 2.29 10.26 -6.58
C MET A 77 3.48 9.73 -7.39
N ARG A 78 4.24 10.57 -8.11
CA ARG A 78 5.42 10.09 -8.86
C ARG A 78 6.56 9.60 -7.97
N LYS A 79 6.64 10.06 -6.71
CA LYS A 79 7.71 9.67 -5.77
C LYS A 79 7.62 8.23 -5.23
N ARG A 80 6.54 7.50 -5.50
CA ARG A 80 6.48 6.06 -5.22
C ARG A 80 7.11 5.34 -6.41
N ALA A 81 8.38 4.96 -6.27
CA ALA A 81 9.07 4.14 -7.27
C ALA A 81 8.19 2.93 -7.66
N PRO A 82 8.13 2.56 -8.96
CA PRO A 82 7.49 1.32 -9.35
C PRO A 82 8.19 0.17 -8.61
N ILE A 83 7.40 -0.72 -7.98
CA ILE A 83 7.91 -1.99 -7.49
C ILE A 83 8.40 -2.73 -8.74
N SER A 84 9.70 -2.77 -8.96
CA SER A 84 10.29 -3.58 -10.02
C SER A 84 9.97 -5.03 -9.69
N ASN A 85 9.13 -5.65 -10.51
CA ASN A 85 9.02 -7.11 -10.52
C ASN A 85 10.34 -7.62 -11.11
N SER A 86 11.31 -7.98 -10.26
CA SER A 86 12.45 -8.80 -10.67
C SER A 86 11.93 -10.23 -10.87
N THR A 87 11.33 -10.49 -12.03
CA THR A 87 11.12 -11.84 -12.51
C THR A 87 12.34 -12.25 -13.33
N THR A 88 12.90 -13.41 -12.94
CA THR A 88 13.66 -14.35 -13.76
C THR A 88 15.17 -14.09 -13.91
N SER A 89 15.96 -14.71 -13.01
CA SER A 89 17.34 -15.11 -13.30
C SER A 89 17.69 -16.35 -12.47
N ASP A 90 17.10 -17.49 -12.81
CA ASP A 90 17.83 -18.77 -12.68
C ASP A 90 17.18 -19.85 -13.55
N SER A 91 17.28 -19.63 -14.86
CA SER A 91 17.54 -20.72 -15.78
C SER A 91 19.05 -20.90 -15.82
N ALA A 92 19.61 -21.56 -14.81
CA ALA A 92 20.98 -22.06 -14.85
C ALA A 92 20.94 -23.56 -15.05
N LYS A 93 21.58 -23.93 -16.16
CA LYS A 93 21.96 -25.25 -16.68
C LYS A 93 22.10 -26.37 -15.66
#